data_AF-A0A951W813-F1
#
_entry.id   AF-A0A951W813-F1
#
_cell.length_a   1.000
_cell.length_b   1.000
_cell.length_c   1.000
_cell.angle_alpha   90.00
_cell.angle_beta   90.00
_cell.angle_gamma   90.00
#
_symmetry.space_group_name_H-M   'P 1'
#
loop_
_entity.id
_entity.type
_entity.pdbx_description
1 polymer ?
#
loop_
_entity_poly.entity_id
_entity_poly.type
_entity_poly.pdbx_seq_one_letter_code
_entity_poly.pdbx_strand_id
1 'polypeptide(L)'
;MKKLILLTLLIMVSVTSFTQKVNLKKEVVSIDDTPVFLLKYDFGMNIITIYNLDNKKLMILPVETYYDSQKITSGNPEGRVVYYDASFLTADIEKCEFNVPGGRKQLAKYLIEYNLIKEGELDEQAVQQFVKIHGKKFSEERGRSTTIIIKSR
;
A
#
# COMPACT_ATOMS: atom_id res chain seq x y z
N MET A 1 30.29 37.46 23.43
CA MET A 1 28.95 36.92 23.80
C MET A 1 28.07 36.64 22.58
N LYS A 2 27.94 37.56 21.60
CA LYS A 2 27.15 37.32 20.36
C LYS A 2 27.60 36.13 19.49
N LYS A 3 28.89 35.79 19.51
CA LYS A 3 29.44 34.62 18.77
C LYS A 3 29.11 33.26 19.42
N LEU A 4 28.77 33.24 20.72
CA LEU A 4 28.44 32.00 21.44
C LEU A 4 27.01 31.52 21.16
N ILE A 5 26.10 32.48 20.89
CA ILE A 5 24.67 32.24 20.60
C ILE A 5 24.50 31.60 19.21
N LEU A 6 25.37 31.95 18.26
CA LEU A 6 25.33 31.38 16.90
C LEU A 6 25.77 29.90 16.89
N LEU A 7 26.63 29.50 17.83
CA LEU A 7 27.12 28.12 17.93
C LEU A 7 26.08 27.17 18.56
N THR A 8 25.19 27.69 19.42
CA THR A 8 24.12 26.91 20.05
C THR A 8 22.94 26.66 19.11
N LEU A 9 22.70 27.57 18.15
CA LEU A 9 21.63 27.41 17.15
C LEU A 9 21.94 26.33 16.09
N LEU A 10 23.22 26.04 15.84
CA LEU A 10 23.65 25.06 14.86
C LEU A 10 23.51 23.59 15.35
N ILE A 11 23.38 23.38 16.67
CA ILE A 11 23.32 22.05 17.29
C ILE A 11 21.89 21.48 17.28
N MET A 12 20.85 22.31 17.11
CA MET A 12 19.44 21.88 17.14
C MET A 12 18.90 21.29 15.82
N VAL A 13 19.65 21.33 14.71
CA VAL A 13 19.15 20.86 13.40
C VAL A 13 19.40 19.36 13.17
N SER A 14 20.05 18.65 14.10
CA SER A 14 20.31 17.22 13.99
C SER A 14 19.11 16.37 14.43
N VAL A 15 17.90 16.69 13.98
CA VAL A 15 16.80 15.72 14.01
C VAL A 15 17.07 14.76 12.87
N THR A 16 17.93 13.78 13.12
CA THR A 16 18.20 12.70 12.18
C THR A 16 16.89 11.97 11.93
N SER A 17 16.26 12.22 10.78
CA SER A 17 15.19 11.38 10.25
C SER A 17 15.78 9.99 9.99
N PHE A 18 15.80 9.15 11.02
CA PHE A 18 16.09 7.73 10.86
C PHE A 18 14.99 7.15 9.98
N THR A 19 15.30 6.93 8.71
CA THR A 19 14.39 6.23 7.81
C THR A 19 14.22 4.82 8.38
N GLN A 20 13.01 4.47 8.79
CA GLN A 20 12.71 3.13 9.32
C GLN A 20 13.02 2.09 8.24
N LYS A 21 13.89 1.13 8.55
CA LYS A 21 14.32 0.12 7.57
C LYS A 21 13.30 -1.01 7.54
N VAL A 22 12.44 -0.98 6.52
CA VAL A 22 11.51 -2.08 6.26
C VAL A 22 12.23 -3.24 5.57
N ASN A 23 12.16 -4.42 6.17
CA ASN A 23 12.65 -5.70 5.66
C ASN A 23 11.48 -6.67 5.44
N LEU A 24 11.60 -7.51 4.41
CA LEU A 24 10.70 -8.63 4.17
C LEU A 24 11.57 -9.88 3.97
N LYS A 25 11.53 -10.81 4.92
CA LYS A 25 12.24 -12.09 4.84
C LYS A 25 11.21 -13.23 4.84
N LYS A 26 11.15 -13.97 3.73
CA LYS A 26 10.10 -14.95 3.43
C LYS A 26 8.71 -14.28 3.41
N GLU A 27 8.06 -14.30 4.56
CA GLU A 27 6.73 -13.73 4.79
C GLU A 27 6.72 -12.74 5.97
N VAL A 28 7.80 -12.67 6.75
CA VAL A 28 7.87 -11.80 7.93
C VAL A 28 8.30 -10.42 7.48
N VAL A 29 7.46 -9.43 7.77
CA VAL A 29 7.80 -8.01 7.64
C VAL A 29 8.35 -7.52 8.96
N SER A 30 9.45 -6.77 8.90
CA SER A 30 10.12 -6.21 10.06
C SER A 30 10.48 -4.74 9.84
N ILE A 31 10.40 -3.94 10.90
CA ILE A 31 10.92 -2.57 10.96
C ILE A 31 12.16 -2.60 11.86
N ASP A 32 13.30 -2.20 11.30
CA ASP A 32 14.58 -2.20 12.03
C ASP A 32 14.84 -3.56 12.72
N ASP A 33 14.58 -4.63 11.94
CA ASP A 33 14.68 -6.04 12.34
C ASP A 33 13.70 -6.51 13.43
N THR A 34 12.78 -5.66 13.88
CA THR A 34 11.64 -6.04 14.75
C THR A 34 10.46 -6.52 13.90
N PRO A 35 10.00 -7.78 14.03
CA PRO A 35 8.82 -8.29 13.32
C PRO A 35 7.56 -7.49 13.64
N VAL A 36 6.75 -7.19 12.62
CA VAL A 36 5.51 -6.40 12.78
C VAL A 36 4.27 -7.14 12.30
N PHE A 37 4.34 -7.82 11.15
CA PHE A 37 3.24 -8.59 10.58
C PHE A 37 3.74 -9.62 9.57
N LEU A 38 2.86 -10.51 9.14
CA LEU A 38 3.13 -11.49 8.09
C LEU A 38 2.43 -11.07 6.80
N LEU A 39 3.16 -11.13 5.69
CA LEU A 39 2.67 -10.90 4.33
C LEU A 39 2.82 -12.21 3.54
N LYS A 40 1.70 -12.90 3.37
CA LYS A 40 1.64 -14.19 2.66
C LYS A 40 1.02 -13.99 1.29
N TYR A 41 1.57 -14.65 0.28
CA TYR A 41 1.06 -14.59 -1.08
C TYR A 41 0.63 -15.96 -1.55
N ASP A 42 -0.63 -16.06 -1.95
CA ASP A 42 -1.20 -17.23 -2.60
C ASP A 42 -1.10 -17.05 -4.12
N PHE A 43 -0.21 -17.81 -4.75
CA PHE A 43 -0.01 -17.78 -6.19
C PHE A 43 -1.21 -18.34 -6.98
N GLY A 44 -1.96 -19.29 -6.42
CA GLY A 44 -3.07 -19.94 -7.09
C GLY A 44 -4.29 -19.03 -7.18
N MET A 45 -4.53 -18.23 -6.14
CA MET A 45 -5.63 -17.26 -6.11
C MET A 45 -5.21 -15.84 -6.51
N ASN A 46 -3.91 -15.58 -6.65
CA ASN A 46 -3.37 -14.24 -6.87
C ASN A 46 -3.78 -13.25 -5.76
N ILE A 47 -3.70 -13.70 -4.50
CA ILE A 47 -4.13 -12.95 -3.31
C ILE A 47 -2.96 -12.78 -2.35
N ILE A 48 -2.75 -11.56 -1.86
CA ILE A 48 -1.91 -11.30 -0.70
C ILE A 48 -2.80 -11.22 0.53
N THR A 49 -2.44 -11.89 1.62
CA THR A 49 -3.11 -11.77 2.92
C THR A 49 -2.14 -11.26 3.96
N ILE A 50 -2.57 -10.25 4.71
CA ILE A 50 -1.81 -9.69 5.83
C ILE A 50 -2.34 -10.30 7.12
N TYR A 51 -1.41 -10.77 7.95
CA TYR A 51 -1.71 -11.36 9.24
C TYR A 51 -0.93 -10.64 10.34
N ASN A 52 -1.44 -10.67 11.56
CA ASN A 52 -0.59 -10.40 12.71
C ASN A 52 0.41 -11.54 12.95
N LEU A 53 1.30 -11.38 13.93
CA LEU A 53 2.32 -12.38 14.23
C LEU A 53 1.74 -13.70 14.78
N ASP A 54 0.52 -13.67 15.32
CA ASP A 54 -0.23 -14.84 15.81
C ASP A 54 -1.05 -15.54 14.72
N ASN A 55 -0.86 -15.20 13.44
CA ASN A 55 -1.60 -15.74 12.29
C ASN A 55 -3.11 -15.40 12.28
N LYS A 56 -3.55 -14.36 13.00
CA LYS A 56 -4.86 -13.74 12.80
C LYS A 56 -4.85 -12.96 11.49
N LYS A 57 -5.82 -13.20 10.60
CA LYS A 57 -5.98 -12.42 9.37
C LYS A 57 -6.41 -11.00 9.70
N LEU A 58 -5.74 -10.02 9.10
CA LEU A 58 -6.06 -8.60 9.23
C LEU A 58 -6.65 -8.05 7.93
N MET A 59 -6.08 -8.43 6.78
CA MET A 59 -6.45 -7.83 5.48
C MET A 59 -6.28 -8.84 4.35
N ILE A 60 -7.14 -8.73 3.34
CA ILE A 60 -7.07 -9.52 2.10
C ILE A 60 -6.90 -8.55 0.93
N LEU A 61 -5.94 -8.84 0.06
CA LEU A 61 -5.52 -8.02 -1.07
C LEU A 61 -5.44 -8.88 -2.35
N PRO A 62 -6.57 -9.18 -3.01
CA PRO A 62 -6.55 -9.72 -4.37
C PRO A 62 -5.80 -8.75 -5.30
N VAL A 63 -4.96 -9.32 -6.16
CA VAL A 63 -4.21 -8.57 -7.16
C VAL A 63 -5.00 -8.59 -8.46
N GLU A 64 -5.62 -7.47 -8.78
CA GLU A 64 -6.44 -7.32 -9.98
C GLU A 64 -5.62 -6.79 -11.14
N THR A 65 -5.97 -7.21 -12.35
CA THR A 65 -5.31 -6.76 -13.57
C THR A 65 -6.32 -6.58 -14.70
N TYR A 66 -6.21 -5.46 -15.42
CA TYR A 66 -6.96 -5.24 -16.65
C TYR A 66 -6.11 -4.51 -17.70
N TYR A 67 -6.58 -4.55 -18.94
CA TYR A 67 -5.99 -3.84 -20.07
C TYR A 67 -6.62 -2.45 -20.20
N ASP A 68 -5.79 -1.44 -20.41
CA ASP A 68 -6.21 -0.08 -20.76
C ASP A 68 -5.26 0.51 -21.81
N SER A 69 -5.79 0.77 -23.01
CA SER A 69 -5.03 1.33 -24.13
C SER A 69 -4.47 2.72 -23.82
N GLN A 70 -5.11 3.49 -22.93
CA GLN A 70 -4.63 4.81 -22.52
C GLN A 70 -3.40 4.74 -21.61
N LYS A 71 -3.07 3.55 -21.08
CA LYS A 71 -1.91 3.33 -20.20
C LYS A 71 -0.71 2.76 -20.94
N ILE A 72 -0.80 2.61 -22.27
CA ILE A 72 0.32 2.16 -23.10
C ILE A 72 1.43 3.21 -23.09
N THR A 73 2.61 2.78 -22.69
CA THR A 73 3.84 3.58 -22.71
C THR A 73 5.02 2.69 -23.11
N SER A 74 6.20 3.26 -23.37
CA SER A 74 7.42 2.46 -23.62
C SER A 74 7.76 1.50 -22.48
N GLY A 75 7.43 1.85 -21.23
CA GLY A 75 7.59 1.00 -20.04
C GLY A 75 6.40 0.10 -19.72
N ASN A 76 5.28 0.24 -20.42
CA ASN A 76 4.07 -0.58 -20.29
C ASN A 76 3.44 -0.82 -21.67
N PRO A 77 4.10 -1.56 -22.57
CA PRO A 77 3.63 -1.73 -23.94
C PRO A 77 2.30 -2.47 -24.03
N GLU A 78 1.98 -3.29 -23.02
CA GLU A 78 0.72 -4.02 -22.94
C GLU A 78 -0.43 -3.18 -22.36
N GLY A 79 -0.19 -1.93 -21.93
CA GLY A 79 -1.25 -1.11 -21.31
C GLY A 79 -1.84 -1.75 -20.05
N ARG A 80 -1.05 -2.56 -19.35
CA ARG A 80 -1.53 -3.33 -18.19
C ARG A 80 -1.71 -2.41 -16.99
N VAL A 81 -2.86 -2.47 -16.35
CA VAL A 81 -3.14 -1.84 -15.06
C VAL A 81 -3.24 -2.93 -14.01
N VAL A 82 -2.43 -2.82 -12.95
CA VAL A 82 -2.42 -3.75 -11.81
C VAL A 82 -2.77 -2.98 -10.55
N TYR A 83 -3.64 -3.50 -9.70
CA TYR A 83 -3.99 -2.87 -8.42
C TYR A 83 -4.38 -3.93 -7.39
N TYR A 84 -4.48 -3.51 -6.12
CA TYR A 84 -4.95 -4.33 -5.01
C TYR A 84 -6.38 -3.93 -4.65
N ASP A 85 -7.32 -4.89 -4.56
CA ASP A 85 -8.68 -4.69 -4.04
C ASP A 85 -8.75 -5.02 -2.54
N ALA A 86 -8.35 -4.07 -1.71
CA ALA A 86 -8.14 -4.30 -0.30
C ALA A 86 -9.45 -4.44 0.48
N SER A 87 -9.55 -5.53 1.23
CA SER A 87 -10.60 -5.77 2.23
C SER A 87 -9.99 -5.83 3.63
N PHE A 88 -10.44 -4.95 4.52
CA PHE A 88 -10.02 -4.90 5.91
C PHE A 88 -10.96 -5.73 6.78
N LEU A 89 -10.42 -6.65 7.58
CA LEU A 89 -11.22 -7.57 8.40
C LEU A 89 -11.56 -6.94 9.75
N THR A 90 -12.32 -5.85 9.70
CA THR A 90 -12.90 -5.14 10.86
C THR A 90 -14.43 -5.20 10.81
N ALA A 91 -15.12 -4.73 11.85
CA ALA A 91 -16.57 -4.82 11.95
C ALA A 91 -17.32 -4.00 10.89
N ASP A 92 -16.84 -2.80 10.56
CA ASP A 92 -17.63 -1.80 9.84
C ASP A 92 -16.89 -1.10 8.68
N ILE A 93 -15.64 -1.47 8.38
CA ILE A 93 -14.81 -0.71 7.43
C ILE A 93 -14.81 -1.32 6.02
N GLU A 94 -15.14 -0.47 5.04
CA GLU A 94 -15.26 -0.83 3.64
C GLU A 94 -13.92 -1.04 2.91
N LYS A 95 -14.03 -1.67 1.73
CA LYS A 95 -12.93 -1.97 0.81
C LYS A 95 -12.40 -0.74 0.10
N CYS A 96 -11.14 -0.78 -0.33
CA CYS A 96 -10.56 0.24 -1.21
C CYS A 96 -9.57 -0.34 -2.20
N GLU A 97 -9.28 0.42 -3.26
CA GLU A 97 -8.41 -0.02 -4.34
C GLU A 97 -7.17 0.88 -4.46
N PHE A 98 -5.99 0.29 -4.53
CA PHE A 98 -4.76 1.06 -4.64
C PHE A 98 -3.70 0.34 -5.47
N ASN A 99 -2.80 1.11 -6.08
CA ASN A 99 -1.66 0.57 -6.80
C ASN A 99 -0.38 0.94 -6.04
N VAL A 100 0.48 -0.06 -5.80
CA VAL A 100 1.84 0.15 -5.32
C VAL A 100 2.79 -0.42 -6.35
N PRO A 101 3.49 0.43 -7.14
CA PRO A 101 4.49 -0.06 -8.06
C PRO A 101 5.61 -0.81 -7.32
N GLY A 102 6.04 -1.94 -7.88
CA GLY A 102 7.11 -2.77 -7.33
C GLY A 102 6.61 -4.07 -6.70
N GLY A 103 7.46 -4.68 -5.88
CA GLY A 103 7.18 -5.99 -5.28
C GLY A 103 6.59 -5.93 -3.87
N ARG A 104 6.42 -7.11 -3.26
CA ARG A 104 5.87 -7.30 -1.90
C ARG A 104 6.54 -6.45 -0.81
N LYS A 105 7.84 -6.14 -0.95
CA LYS A 105 8.56 -5.26 -0.02
C LYS A 105 8.05 -3.82 -0.09
N GLN A 106 7.71 -3.33 -1.28
CA GLN A 106 7.19 -1.97 -1.45
C GLN A 106 5.75 -1.87 -0.93
N LEU A 107 4.93 -2.92 -1.15
CA LEU A 107 3.64 -3.05 -0.50
C LEU A 107 3.77 -3.01 1.02
N ALA A 108 4.68 -3.79 1.61
CA ALA A 108 4.91 -3.79 3.06
C ALA A 108 5.28 -2.39 3.60
N LYS A 109 6.18 -1.67 2.91
CA LYS A 109 6.51 -0.27 3.23
C LYS A 109 5.28 0.63 3.19
N TYR A 110 4.48 0.49 2.15
CA TYR A 110 3.27 1.29 1.96
C TYR A 110 2.29 1.12 3.13
N LEU A 111 2.03 -0.13 3.55
CA LEU A 111 1.14 -0.41 4.68
C LEU A 111 1.69 0.17 6.01
N ILE A 112 3.02 0.18 6.18
CA ILE A 112 3.70 0.76 7.34
C ILE A 112 3.62 2.29 7.33
N GLU A 113 3.84 2.93 6.18
CA GLU A 113 3.78 4.39 6.02
C GLU A 113 2.41 4.95 6.40
N TYR A 114 1.34 4.19 6.13
CA TYR A 114 -0.02 4.55 6.54
C TYR A 114 -0.40 4.09 7.95
N ASN A 115 0.51 3.46 8.70
CA ASN A 115 0.28 2.96 10.06
C ASN A 115 -0.98 2.09 10.19
N LEU A 116 -1.27 1.26 9.18
CA LEU A 116 -2.53 0.49 9.14
C LEU A 116 -2.59 -0.61 10.22
N ILE A 117 -1.43 -1.04 10.72
CA ILE A 117 -1.31 -2.09 11.73
C ILE A 117 -0.57 -1.52 12.93
N LYS A 118 -1.21 -1.56 14.08
CA LYS A 118 -0.66 -1.09 15.36
C LYS A 118 -0.87 -2.18 16.40
N GLU A 119 0.22 -2.56 17.09
CA GLU A 119 0.19 -3.57 18.16
C GLU A 119 -0.45 -4.91 17.74
N GLY A 120 -0.28 -5.28 16.46
CA GLY A 120 -0.80 -6.55 15.92
C GLY A 120 -2.28 -6.52 15.51
N GLU A 121 -2.93 -5.36 15.57
CA GLU A 121 -4.31 -5.16 15.14
C GLU A 121 -4.39 -4.06 14.08
N LEU A 122 -5.52 -3.99 13.36
CA LEU A 122 -5.77 -2.88 12.44
C LEU A 122 -6.07 -1.59 13.22
N ASP A 123 -5.42 -0.49 12.86
CA ASP A 123 -5.76 0.83 13.39
C ASP A 123 -6.97 1.38 12.62
N GLU A 124 -8.15 1.36 13.25
CA GLU A 124 -9.41 1.74 12.60
C GLU A 124 -9.38 3.17 12.02
N GLN A 125 -8.72 4.11 12.70
CA GLN A 125 -8.64 5.49 12.21
C GLN A 125 -7.75 5.57 10.96
N ALA A 126 -6.61 4.89 10.99
CA ALA A 126 -5.70 4.82 9.85
C ALA A 126 -6.37 4.13 8.65
N VAL A 127 -7.09 3.03 8.88
CA VAL A 127 -7.84 2.33 7.83
C VAL A 127 -8.94 3.22 7.25
N GLN A 128 -9.72 3.93 8.07
CA GLN A 128 -10.75 4.85 7.57
C GLN A 128 -10.15 5.97 6.70
N GLN A 129 -9.01 6.54 7.11
CA GLN A 129 -8.32 7.54 6.31
C GLN A 129 -7.81 6.94 5.00
N PHE A 130 -7.22 5.75 5.06
CA PHE A 130 -6.70 5.05 3.91
C PHE A 130 -7.80 4.75 2.87
N VAL A 131 -8.96 4.27 3.31
CA VAL A 131 -10.12 4.02 2.46
C VAL A 131 -10.62 5.32 1.82
N LYS A 132 -10.70 6.41 2.59
CA LYS A 132 -11.12 7.73 2.07
C LYS A 132 -10.18 8.28 1.01
N ILE A 133 -8.87 8.05 1.15
CA ILE A 133 -7.86 8.51 0.19
C ILE A 133 -7.95 7.72 -1.12
N HIS A 134 -8.14 6.41 -1.04
CA HIS A 134 -8.02 5.51 -2.20
C HIS A 134 -9.33 5.26 -2.93
N GLY A 135 -10.44 5.12 -2.20
CA GLY A 135 -11.75 4.83 -2.78
C GLY A 135 -11.72 3.57 -3.66
N LYS A 136 -12.47 3.58 -4.76
CA LYS A 136 -12.61 2.46 -5.72
C LYS A 136 -12.32 2.90 -7.17
N LYS A 137 -11.25 3.67 -7.35
CA LYS A 137 -11.00 4.36 -8.62
C LYS A 137 -10.82 3.41 -9.81
N PHE A 138 -10.21 2.24 -9.62
CA PHE A 138 -9.80 1.38 -10.72
C PHE A 138 -10.98 0.61 -11.29
N SER A 139 -11.86 0.08 -10.43
CA SER A 139 -13.11 -0.54 -10.90
C SER A 139 -14.02 0.47 -11.58
N GLU A 140 -14.09 1.71 -11.06
CA GLU A 140 -14.83 2.80 -11.71
C GLU A 140 -14.26 3.18 -13.09
N GLU A 141 -12.94 3.36 -13.20
CA GLU A 141 -12.26 3.67 -14.46
C GLU A 141 -12.46 2.53 -15.48
N ARG A 142 -12.33 1.28 -15.06
CA ARG A 142 -12.58 0.10 -15.89
C ARG A 142 -14.02 0.09 -16.43
N GLY A 143 -15.00 0.42 -15.59
CA GLY A 143 -16.40 0.49 -16.03
C GLY A 143 -16.65 1.54 -17.11
N ARG A 144 -15.93 2.68 -17.06
CA ARG A 144 -16.07 3.80 -18.01
C ARG A 144 -15.42 3.52 -19.38
N SER A 145 -14.38 2.68 -19.43
CA SER A 145 -13.61 2.39 -20.67
C SER A 145 -14.37 1.59 -21.74
N THR A 146 -15.60 1.11 -21.47
CA THR A 146 -16.35 0.20 -22.38
C THR A 146 -17.26 0.91 -23.40
N THR A 147 -17.25 2.24 -23.54
CA THR A 147 -18.10 2.92 -24.54
C THR A 147 -17.36 3.23 -25.83
N ILE A 148 -17.31 2.26 -26.76
CA ILE A 148 -17.07 2.55 -28.18
C ILE A 148 -18.41 2.41 -28.91
N ILE A 149 -19.10 3.53 -29.14
CA ILE A 149 -20.26 3.56 -30.05
C ILE A 149 -19.72 3.58 -31.48
N ILE A 150 -19.58 2.41 -32.11
CA ILE A 150 -19.41 2.35 -33.56
C ILE A 150 -20.80 2.44 -34.19
N LYS A 151 -21.21 3.65 -34.62
CA LYS A 151 -22.30 3.78 -35.59
C LYS A 151 -21.75 3.43 -36.96
N SER A 152 -21.96 2.20 -37.43
CA SER A 152 -21.86 1.91 -38.86
C SER A 152 -23.02 2.59 -39.57
N ARG A 153 -22.71 3.43 -40.56
CA ARG A 153 -23.65 3.76 -41.64
C ARG A 153 -23.65 2.64 -42.66
#